data_AF-A0A0A0KYC2-F1
#
_entry.id   AF-A0A0A0KYC2-F1
#
_cell.length_a   1.000
_cell.length_b   1.000
_cell.length_c   1.000
_cell.angle_alpha   90.00
_cell.angle_beta   90.00
_cell.angle_gamma   90.00
#
_symmetry.space_group_name_H-M   'P 1'
#
loop_
_entity.id
_entity.type
_entity.pdbx_description
1 polymer ?
#
loop_
_entity_poly.entity_id
_entity_poly.type
_entity_poly.pdbx_seq_one_letter_code
_entity_poly.pdbx_strand_id
1 'polypeptide(L)'
;MPMINVQIPVVALNDDGKVVFVCEEEGGENFEKEPVNKENRKLKLNSIPFSLTCLLHKKYILADPTAEEESVMETIVTVVLDSSGQLVSFYKPGGSVLAYTSAVQDCIALTRQRSKELQIILDEAISGMEID
;
A
#
# COMPACT_ATOMS: atom_id res chain seq x y z
N MET A 1 -2.57 0.20 -7.52
CA MET A 1 -1.47 1.13 -7.81
C MET A 1 -0.92 1.66 -6.49
N PRO A 2 0.41 1.70 -6.30
CA PRO A 2 1.00 2.32 -5.13
C PRO A 2 0.65 3.82 -5.08
N MET A 3 0.27 4.33 -3.91
CA MET A 3 -0.08 5.75 -3.72
C MET A 3 1.10 6.72 -3.91
N ILE A 4 2.29 6.20 -4.20
CA ILE A 4 3.53 6.97 -4.35
C ILE A 4 3.49 7.99 -5.49
N ASN A 5 2.70 7.73 -6.54
CA ASN A 5 2.56 8.65 -7.68
C ASN A 5 1.31 9.55 -7.60
N VAL A 6 0.61 9.57 -6.46
CA VAL A 6 -0.58 10.40 -6.28
C VAL A 6 -0.16 11.85 -6.03
N GLN A 7 -0.74 12.77 -6.79
CA GLN A 7 -0.55 14.21 -6.62
C GLN A 7 -1.79 14.84 -5.97
N ILE A 8 -1.54 15.78 -5.05
CA ILE A 8 -2.56 16.61 -4.42
C ILE A 8 -2.62 17.91 -5.23
N PRO A 9 -3.75 18.21 -5.89
CA PRO A 9 -3.87 19.38 -6.74
C PRO A 9 -3.97 20.67 -5.95
N VAL A 10 -3.81 21.81 -6.63
CA VAL A 10 -4.08 23.13 -6.05
C VAL A 10 -5.57 23.33 -5.81
N VAL A 11 -5.91 23.70 -4.58
CA VAL A 11 -7.30 23.93 -4.17
C VAL A 11 -7.47 25.24 -3.40
N ALA A 12 -8.65 25.82 -3.52
CA ALA A 12 -9.10 27.00 -2.78
C ALA A 12 -10.45 26.71 -2.08
N LEU A 13 -10.83 27.56 -1.13
CA LEU A 13 -12.16 27.53 -0.51
C LEU A 13 -13.06 28.57 -1.17
N ASN A 14 -14.22 28.18 -1.68
CA ASN A 14 -15.20 29.14 -2.21
C ASN A 14 -15.96 29.86 -1.06
N ASP A 15 -16.89 30.76 -1.40
CA ASP A 15 -17.70 31.50 -0.41
C ASP A 15 -18.67 30.63 0.38
N ASP A 16 -19.05 29.47 -0.17
CA ASP A 16 -19.86 28.46 0.52
C ASP A 16 -19.02 27.55 1.43
N GLY A 17 -17.71 27.76 1.53
CA GLY A 17 -16.79 26.92 2.31
C GLY A 17 -16.47 25.56 1.68
N LYS A 18 -16.73 25.38 0.38
CA LYS A 18 -16.41 24.17 -0.37
C LYS A 18 -15.01 24.25 -0.96
N VAL A 19 -14.34 23.09 -1.03
CA VAL A 19 -13.04 22.93 -1.69
C VAL A 19 -13.26 22.87 -3.19
N VAL A 20 -12.61 23.76 -3.93
CA VAL A 20 -12.64 23.85 -5.40
C VAL A 20 -11.23 23.75 -5.96
N PHE A 21 -11.09 23.12 -7.13
CA PHE A 21 -9.82 23.06 -7.85
C PHE A 21 -9.52 24.42 -8.48
N VAL A 22 -8.25 24.82 -8.45
CA VAL A 22 -7.78 26.00 -9.18
C VAL A 22 -7.13 25.48 -10.46
N CYS A 23 -7.84 25.57 -11.58
CA CYS A 23 -7.29 25.22 -12.90
C CYS A 23 -6.55 26.43 -13.48
N GLU A 24 -5.29 26.23 -13.89
CA GLU A 24 -4.56 27.19 -14.73
C GLU A 24 -5.04 27.07 -16.19
N GLU A 25 -6.28 27.44 -16.49
CA GLU A 25 -6.67 27.70 -17.87
C GLU A 25 -6.63 29.21 -18.13
N GLU A 26 -5.99 29.59 -19.24
CA GLU A 26 -5.88 30.96 -19.74
C GLU A 26 -7.27 31.56 -19.95
N GLY A 27 -7.77 32.27 -18.94
CA GLY A 27 -8.92 33.15 -19.04
C GLY A 27 -10.12 32.74 -18.20
N GLY A 28 -10.22 33.35 -17.03
CA GLY A 28 -11.50 33.69 -16.42
C GLY A 28 -11.98 32.77 -15.31
N GLU A 29 -11.51 33.05 -14.08
CA GLU A 29 -12.33 33.60 -12.99
C GLU A 29 -11.37 33.96 -11.86
N ASN A 30 -11.39 35.23 -11.41
CA ASN A 30 -10.62 35.66 -10.26
C ASN A 30 -11.19 34.93 -9.03
N PHE A 31 -10.59 33.81 -8.64
CA PHE A 31 -10.77 33.30 -7.28
C PHE A 31 -10.17 34.34 -6.34
N GLU A 32 -11.02 35.16 -5.72
CA GLU A 32 -10.62 36.23 -4.79
C GLU A 32 -9.89 35.72 -3.54
N LYS A 33 -9.86 34.40 -3.33
CA LYS A 33 -9.28 33.74 -2.15
C LYS A 33 -7.96 33.07 -2.49
N GLU A 34 -6.96 33.35 -1.66
CA GLU A 34 -5.62 32.77 -1.78
C GLU A 34 -5.71 31.23 -1.76
N PRO A 35 -5.02 30.54 -2.69
CA PRO A 35 -5.01 29.09 -2.74
C PRO A 35 -4.33 28.51 -1.49
N VAL A 36 -4.83 27.36 -1.02
CA VAL A 36 -4.34 26.70 0.21
C VAL A 36 -2.95 26.09 0.00
N ASN A 37 -2.62 25.72 -1.23
CA ASN A 37 -1.31 25.25 -1.66
C ASN A 37 -0.91 25.97 -2.95
N LYS A 38 0.39 26.23 -3.13
CA LYS A 38 0.88 27.01 -4.27
C LYS A 38 1.06 26.19 -5.54
N GLU A 39 1.22 24.88 -5.40
CA GLU A 39 1.48 23.96 -6.50
C GLU A 39 0.91 22.57 -6.20
N ASN A 40 0.81 21.75 -7.25
CA ASN A 40 0.51 20.34 -7.12
C ASN A 40 1.63 19.68 -6.32
N ARG A 41 1.31 19.00 -5.23
CA ARG A 41 2.30 18.35 -4.37
C ARG A 41 2.16 16.83 -4.42
N LYS A 42 3.27 16.11 -4.53
CA LYS A 42 3.27 14.64 -4.36
C LYS A 42 2.85 14.27 -2.93
N LEU A 43 2.09 13.18 -2.79
CA LEU A 43 1.73 12.64 -1.48
C LEU A 43 2.98 12.06 -0.79
N LYS A 44 3.32 12.59 0.37
CA LYS A 44 4.44 12.07 1.18
C LYS A 44 3.94 10.91 2.05
N LEU A 45 4.42 9.71 1.76
CA LEU A 45 4.19 8.52 2.56
C LEU A 45 5.37 8.29 3.51
N ASN A 46 5.10 8.07 4.81
CA ASN A 46 6.15 7.81 5.79
C ASN A 46 6.75 6.41 5.66
N SER A 47 5.95 5.43 5.23
CA SER A 47 6.38 4.06 4.99
C SER A 47 5.42 3.39 4.00
N ILE A 48 5.95 2.45 3.22
CA ILE A 48 5.18 1.64 2.27
C ILE A 48 5.10 0.23 2.86
N PRO A 49 3.93 -0.21 3.35
CA PRO A 49 3.80 -1.55 3.88
C PRO A 49 3.69 -2.58 2.76
N PHE A 50 4.29 -3.75 2.97
CA PHE A 50 4.16 -4.91 2.09
C PHE A 50 3.39 -6.01 2.81
N SER A 51 2.40 -6.56 2.12
CA SER A 51 1.62 -7.70 2.58
C SER A 51 2.00 -8.96 1.84
N LEU A 52 2.07 -10.08 2.55
CA LEU A 52 2.11 -11.41 1.95
C LEU A 52 1.00 -12.25 2.56
N THR A 53 0.24 -12.91 1.69
CA THR A 53 -0.74 -13.91 2.08
C THR A 53 -0.11 -15.29 1.96
N CYS A 54 -0.28 -16.10 3.00
CA CYS A 54 0.23 -17.46 3.09
C CYS A 54 -0.90 -18.43 3.44
N LEU A 55 -0.89 -19.61 2.83
CA LEU A 55 -1.71 -20.74 3.27
C LEU A 55 -0.93 -21.63 4.23
N LEU A 56 -1.58 -22.05 5.31
CA LEU A 56 -1.05 -23.03 6.24
C LEU A 56 -1.74 -24.37 6.00
N HIS A 57 -0.99 -25.34 5.47
CA HIS A 57 -1.49 -26.70 5.29
C HIS A 57 -0.57 -27.73 5.95
N LYS A 58 -1.01 -28.29 7.08
CA LYS A 58 -0.25 -29.28 7.87
C LYS A 58 1.12 -28.74 8.28
N LYS A 59 2.17 -29.10 7.53
CA LYS A 59 3.57 -28.70 7.74
C LYS A 59 4.10 -27.78 6.65
N TYR A 60 3.27 -27.42 5.68
CA TYR A 60 3.64 -26.63 4.53
C TYR A 60 3.05 -25.23 4.65
N ILE A 61 3.86 -24.25 4.25
CA ILE A 61 3.48 -22.86 4.12
C ILE A 61 3.57 -22.55 2.62
N LEU A 62 2.46 -22.19 2.00
CA LEU A 62 2.42 -21.73 0.63
C LEU A 62 2.33 -20.21 0.65
N ALA A 63 3.17 -19.53 -0.11
CA ALA A 63 3.14 -18.08 -0.24
C ALA A 63 2.45 -17.69 -1.54
N ASP A 64 1.62 -16.65 -1.47
CA ASP A 64 0.88 -16.09 -2.59
C ASP A 64 0.02 -17.14 -3.32
N PRO A 65 -1.01 -17.67 -2.64
CA PRO A 65 -1.80 -18.76 -3.17
C PRO A 65 -2.65 -18.36 -4.38
N THR A 66 -2.88 -19.32 -5.28
CA THR A 66 -3.85 -19.13 -6.37
C THR A 66 -5.29 -19.28 -5.87
N ALA A 67 -6.25 -18.83 -6.68
CA ALA A 67 -7.68 -18.97 -6.36
C ALA A 67 -8.09 -20.44 -6.11
N GLU A 68 -7.50 -21.37 -6.87
CA GLU A 68 -7.73 -22.81 -6.68
C GLU A 68 -7.18 -23.29 -5.33
N GLU A 69 -5.97 -22.84 -4.95
CA GLU A 69 -5.35 -23.20 -3.68
C GLU A 69 -6.12 -22.63 -2.48
N GLU A 70 -6.58 -21.38 -2.58
CA GLU A 70 -7.44 -20.74 -1.57
C GLU A 70 -8.78 -21.47 -1.42
N SER A 71 -9.35 -22.00 -2.51
CA SER A 71 -10.65 -22.71 -2.46
C SER A 71 -10.60 -24.04 -1.71
N VAL A 72 -9.42 -24.68 -1.67
CA VAL A 72 -9.23 -26.00 -1.06
C VAL A 72 -8.74 -25.89 0.39
N MET A 73 -8.08 -24.79 0.74
CA MET A 73 -7.39 -24.64 2.03
C MET A 73 -8.21 -23.84 3.05
N GLU A 74 -8.28 -24.34 4.27
CA GLU A 74 -9.10 -23.75 5.34
C GLU A 74 -8.38 -22.66 6.16
N THR A 75 -7.07 -22.44 5.98
CA THR A 75 -6.33 -21.50 6.81
C THR A 75 -5.38 -20.63 6.01
N ILE A 76 -5.81 -19.38 5.90
CA ILE A 76 -5.09 -18.27 5.29
C ILE A 76 -4.53 -17.40 6.41
N VAL A 77 -3.35 -16.84 6.19
CA VAL A 77 -2.72 -15.87 7.07
C VAL A 77 -2.15 -14.76 6.21
N THR A 78 -2.45 -13.51 6.54
CA THR A 78 -1.87 -12.34 5.89
C THR A 78 -0.97 -11.62 6.88
N VAL A 79 0.29 -11.42 6.50
CA VAL A 79 1.28 -10.68 7.28
C VAL A 79 1.59 -9.39 6.55
N VAL A 80 1.59 -8.28 7.28
CA VAL A 80 1.93 -6.96 6.74
C VAL A 80 3.13 -6.41 7.50
N LEU A 81 4.19 -6.09 6.76
CA LEU A 81 5.41 -5.49 7.29
C LEU A 81 5.58 -4.05 6.77
N ASP A 82 6.18 -3.18 7.56
CA ASP A 82 6.63 -1.86 7.10
C ASP A 82 7.95 -1.96 6.31
N SER A 83 8.41 -0.83 5.76
CA SER A 83 9.68 -0.74 5.03
C SER A 83 10.93 -1.05 5.89
N SER A 84 10.81 -1.01 7.22
CA SER A 84 11.87 -1.42 8.16
C SER A 84 11.78 -2.92 8.53
N GLY A 85 10.81 -3.64 7.97
CA GLY A 85 10.52 -5.04 8.24
C GLY A 85 9.83 -5.27 9.59
N GLN A 86 9.29 -4.25 10.23
CA GLN A 86 8.51 -4.38 11.46
C GLN A 86 7.08 -4.82 11.14
N LEU A 87 6.49 -5.61 12.03
CA LEU A 87 5.13 -6.09 11.88
C LEU A 87 4.13 -4.96 12.09
N VAL A 88 3.34 -4.65 11.05
CA VAL A 88 2.27 -3.65 11.09
C VAL A 88 0.92 -4.30 11.38
N SER A 89 0.65 -5.41 10.70
CA SER A 89 -0.60 -6.14 10.86
C SER A 89 -0.38 -7.63 10.66
N PHE A 90 -1.14 -8.42 11.41
CA PHE A 90 -1.20 -9.85 11.25
C PHE A 90 -2.67 -10.25 11.26
N TYR A 91 -3.11 -10.88 10.18
CA TYR A 91 -4.50 -11.26 10.00
C TYR A 91 -4.59 -12.77 9.78
N LYS A 92 -5.28 -13.45 10.70
CA LYS A 92 -5.71 -14.82 10.53
C LYS A 92 -7.23 -14.83 10.60
N PRO A 93 -7.95 -14.97 9.48
CA PRO A 93 -9.36 -15.30 9.53
C PRO A 93 -9.52 -16.63 10.29
N GLY A 94 -10.58 -16.73 11.09
CA GLY A 94 -10.87 -17.96 11.84
C GLY A 94 -10.84 -19.21 10.96
N GLY A 95 -10.59 -20.37 11.55
CA GLY A 95 -10.45 -21.64 10.82
C GLY A 95 -10.02 -22.77 11.75
N SER A 96 -10.11 -24.01 11.26
CA SER A 96 -9.83 -25.21 12.08
C SER A 96 -8.34 -25.39 12.42
N VAL A 97 -7.44 -24.87 11.58
CA VAL A 97 -5.99 -25.04 11.76
C VAL A 97 -5.45 -23.99 12.73
N LEU A 98 -4.81 -24.48 13.79
CA LEU A 98 -4.04 -23.66 14.71
C LEU A 98 -2.78 -23.15 14.01
N ALA A 99 -2.60 -21.82 14.00
CA ALA A 99 -1.33 -21.23 13.60
C ALA A 99 -0.36 -21.36 14.78
N TYR A 100 0.49 -22.38 14.75
CA TYR A 100 1.56 -22.53 15.74
C TYR A 100 2.53 -21.35 15.65
N THR A 101 3.12 -20.96 16.78
CA THR A 101 4.07 -19.85 16.86
C THR A 101 5.22 -19.98 15.85
N SER A 102 5.70 -21.20 15.60
CA SER A 102 6.73 -21.46 14.59
C SER A 102 6.27 -21.11 13.17
N ALA A 103 5.08 -21.56 12.78
CA ALA A 103 4.51 -21.26 11.46
C ALA A 103 4.29 -19.75 11.28
N VAL A 104 3.89 -19.04 12.34
CA VAL A 104 3.76 -17.58 12.31
C VAL A 104 5.13 -16.91 12.12
N GLN A 105 6.15 -17.35 12.84
CA GLN A 105 7.52 -16.83 12.69
C GLN A 105 8.06 -17.08 11.28
N ASP A 106 7.82 -18.27 10.72
CA ASP A 106 8.22 -18.62 9.35
C ASP A 106 7.50 -17.74 8.32
N CYS A 107 6.19 -17.50 8.50
CA CYS A 107 5.44 -16.59 7.63
C CYS A 107 5.99 -15.16 7.68
N ILE A 108 6.35 -14.66 8.88
CA ILE A 108 6.95 -13.33 9.04
C ILE A 108 8.33 -13.27 8.38
N ALA A 109 9.16 -14.31 8.55
CA ALA A 109 10.47 -14.38 7.92
C ALA A 109 10.36 -14.39 6.39
N LEU A 110 9.42 -15.18 5.85
CA LEU A 110 9.14 -15.24 4.42
C LEU A 110 8.65 -13.91 3.87
N THR A 111 7.74 -13.26 4.59
CA THR A 111 7.23 -11.91 4.23
C THR A 111 8.36 -10.89 4.21
N ARG A 112 9.29 -10.95 5.18
CA ARG A 112 10.44 -10.04 5.24
C ARG A 112 11.38 -10.24 4.06
N GLN A 113 11.60 -11.47 3.62
CA GLN A 113 12.40 -11.74 2.43
C GLN A 113 11.72 -11.17 1.18
N ARG A 114 10.44 -11.49 0.97
CA ARG A 114 9.67 -11.01 -0.18
C ARG A 114 9.53 -9.50 -0.23
N SER A 115 9.32 -8.85 0.92
CA SER A 115 9.23 -7.39 1.00
C SER A 115 10.50 -6.69 0.49
N LYS A 116 11.69 -7.26 0.73
CA LYS A 116 12.94 -6.69 0.19
C LYS A 116 13.01 -6.79 -1.33
N GLU A 117 12.64 -7.94 -1.89
CA GLU A 117 12.60 -8.17 -3.34
C GLU A 117 11.61 -7.22 -4.01
N LEU A 118 10.40 -7.09 -3.45
CA LEU A 118 9.36 -6.21 -3.95
C LEU A 118 9.70 -4.72 -3.80
N GLN A 119 10.42 -4.33 -2.74
CA GLN A 119 10.89 -2.95 -2.58
C GLN A 119 11.83 -2.56 -3.71
N ILE A 120 12.77 -3.43 -4.09
CA ILE A 120 13.71 -3.16 -5.20
C ILE A 120 12.92 -2.96 -6.51
N ILE A 121 11.97 -3.85 -6.81
CA ILE A 121 11.15 -3.75 -8.02
C ILE A 121 10.31 -2.46 -8.00
N LEU A 122 9.77 -2.10 -6.84
CA LEU A 122 8.99 -0.87 -6.69
C LEU A 122 9.86 0.37 -6.90
N ASP A 123 11.07 0.39 -6.35
CA ASP A 123 12.01 1.51 -6.51
C ASP A 123 12.43 1.65 -7.97
N GLU A 124 12.74 0.55 -8.66
CA GLU A 124 13.02 0.53 -10.10
C GLU A 124 11.83 1.07 -10.92
N ALA A 125 10.61 0.65 -10.59
CA ALA A 125 9.41 1.11 -11.27
C ALA A 125 9.15 2.61 -11.04
N ILE A 126 9.43 3.13 -9.84
CA ILE A 126 9.29 4.56 -9.52
C ILE A 126 10.32 5.37 -10.29
N SER A 127 11.59 4.95 -10.31
CA SER A 127 12.64 5.65 -11.07
C SER A 127 12.34 5.66 -12.57
N GLY A 128 11.72 4.60 -13.12
CA GLY A 128 11.27 4.59 -14.51
C GLY A 128 10.10 5.53 -14.83
N MET A 129 9.37 6.02 -13.81
CA MET A 129 8.27 6.97 -13.96
C MET A 129 8.71 8.43 -13.77
N GLU A 130 9.89 8.69 -13.21
CA GLU A 130 10.50 10.02 -13.18
C GLU A 130 11.14 10.32 -14.56
N ILE A 131 10.29 10.63 -15.54
CA ILE A 131 10.68 11.17 -16.84
C ILE A 131 10.22 12.63 -16.85
N ASP A 132 11.16 13.55 -17.14
CA ASP A 132 11.09 15.02 -17.07
C ASP A 132 9.73 15.68 -17.34
#